data_AF-A0A7J7GVV8-F1
#
_entry.id   AF-A0A7J7GVV8-F1
#
_cell.length_a   1.000
_cell.length_b   1.000
_cell.length_c   1.000
_cell.angle_alpha   90.00
_cell.angle_beta   90.00
_cell.angle_gamma   90.00
#
_symmetry.space_group_name_H-M   'P 1'
#
loop_
_entity.id
_entity.type
_entity.pdbx_description
1 polymer ?
#
loop_
_entity_poly.entity_id
_entity_poly.type
_entity_poly.pdbx_seq_one_letter_code
_entity_poly.pdbx_strand_id
1 'polypeptide(L)'
;MRRVCGEKNILELSGEDHKRIRGALVSFLKPEALKQYVGKMDEVRKHMEMHWHGKNELNVMPLMKTLTFNIICSLIFGIERGARRDALRGLFQNMIEGMLSVPVNLP
;
A
#
# COMPACT_ATOMS: atom_id res chain seq x y z
N MET A 1 -16.26 5.51 1.00
CA MET A 1 -15.54 4.67 0.02
C MET A 1 -15.69 5.16 -1.42
N ARG A 2 -16.89 5.15 -2.05
CA ARG A 2 -17.08 5.60 -3.46
C ARG A 2 -16.44 6.94 -3.82
N ARG A 3 -16.63 7.98 -2.99
CA ARG A 3 -16.07 9.33 -3.23
C ARG A 3 -14.55 9.36 -3.32
N VAL A 4 -13.87 8.45 -2.63
CA VAL A 4 -12.39 8.40 -2.55
C VAL A 4 -11.81 7.38 -3.52
N CYS A 5 -12.39 6.17 -3.56
CA CYS A 5 -11.87 5.04 -4.34
C CYS A 5 -12.51 4.90 -5.73
N GLY A 6 -13.51 5.72 -6.05
CA GLY A 6 -14.31 5.62 -7.27
C GLY A 6 -15.45 4.61 -7.17
N GLU A 7 -16.45 4.72 -8.04
CA GLU A 7 -17.65 3.86 -8.04
C GLU A 7 -17.36 2.40 -8.45
N LYS A 8 -16.30 2.19 -9.23
CA LYS A 8 -15.88 0.87 -9.72
C LYS A 8 -14.78 0.23 -8.85
N ASN A 9 -14.68 0.61 -7.58
CA ASN A 9 -13.72 -0.02 -6.67
C ASN A 9 -14.19 -1.42 -6.26
N ILE A 10 -13.25 -2.30 -5.95
CA ILE A 10 -13.55 -3.71 -5.65
C ILE A 10 -14.49 -3.91 -4.45
N LEU A 11 -14.53 -2.99 -3.48
CA LEU A 11 -15.40 -3.11 -2.32
C LEU A 11 -16.86 -2.78 -2.63
N GLU A 12 -17.12 -2.10 -3.76
CA GLU A 12 -18.47 -1.71 -4.19
C GLU A 12 -19.02 -2.60 -5.32
N LEU A 13 -18.13 -3.26 -6.08
CA LEU A 13 -18.55 -4.19 -7.13
C LEU A 13 -19.22 -5.43 -6.52
N SER A 14 -20.14 -6.02 -7.27
CA SER A 14 -20.85 -7.24 -6.89
C SER A 14 -20.96 -8.23 -8.05
N GLY A 15 -21.37 -9.46 -7.76
CA GLY A 15 -21.59 -10.51 -8.76
C GLY A 15 -20.37 -10.80 -9.65
N GLU A 16 -20.62 -10.95 -10.95
CA GLU A 16 -19.59 -11.32 -11.92
C GLU A 16 -18.52 -10.23 -12.11
N ASP A 17 -18.88 -8.95 -11.97
CA ASP A 17 -17.89 -7.86 -12.05
C ASP A 17 -16.90 -7.91 -10.89
N HIS A 18 -17.38 -8.14 -9.67
CA HIS A 18 -16.50 -8.35 -8.52
C HIS A 18 -15.59 -9.57 -8.73
N LYS A 19 -16.15 -10.69 -9.16
CA LYS A 19 -15.40 -11.93 -9.42
C LYS A 19 -14.30 -11.73 -10.45
N ARG A 20 -14.60 -11.01 -11.55
CA ARG A 20 -13.64 -10.70 -12.61
C ARG A 20 -12.49 -9.83 -12.09
N ILE A 21 -12.79 -8.72 -11.43
CA ILE A 21 -11.77 -7.79 -10.92
C ILE A 21 -10.93 -8.45 -9.82
N ARG A 22 -11.58 -9.17 -8.89
CA ARG A 22 -10.87 -9.93 -7.84
C ARG A 22 -9.96 -11.00 -8.45
N GLY A 23 -10.43 -11.71 -9.47
CA GLY A 23 -9.62 -12.72 -10.17
C GLY A 23 -8.36 -12.13 -10.79
N ALA A 24 -8.49 -10.97 -11.45
CA ALA A 24 -7.35 -10.23 -12.00
C ALA A 24 -6.37 -9.78 -10.90
N LEU A 25 -6.85 -9.20 -9.80
CA LEU A 25 -5.99 -8.76 -8.69
C LEU A 25 -5.24 -9.92 -8.03
N VAL A 26 -5.93 -11.03 -7.75
CA VAL A 26 -5.32 -12.21 -7.12
C VAL A 26 -4.27 -12.86 -8.03
N SER A 27 -4.37 -12.69 -9.36
CA SER A 27 -3.36 -13.23 -10.28
C SER A 27 -1.96 -12.67 -10.03
N PHE A 28 -1.85 -11.42 -9.57
CA PHE A 28 -0.57 -10.79 -9.18
C PHE A 28 -0.02 -11.30 -7.84
N LEU A 29 -0.85 -11.98 -7.05
CA LEU A 29 -0.49 -12.52 -5.74
C LEU A 29 -0.25 -14.04 -5.78
N LYS A 30 -0.23 -14.64 -6.98
CA LYS A 30 0.11 -16.06 -7.13
C LYS A 30 1.58 -16.32 -6.78
N PRO A 31 1.92 -17.50 -6.24
CA PRO A 31 3.29 -17.83 -5.84
C PRO A 31 4.33 -17.59 -6.94
N GLU A 32 3.99 -17.85 -8.20
CA GLU A 32 4.89 -17.67 -9.35
C GLU A 32 5.24 -16.19 -9.56
N ALA A 33 4.24 -15.30 -9.44
CA ALA A 33 4.45 -13.85 -9.51
C ALA A 33 5.18 -13.34 -8.26
N LEU A 34 4.78 -13.81 -7.07
CA LEU A 34 5.42 -13.43 -5.81
C LEU A 34 6.90 -13.80 -5.75
N LYS A 35 7.30 -14.96 -6.30
CA LYS A 35 8.71 -15.38 -6.38
C LYS A 35 9.57 -14.38 -7.15
N GLN A 36 9.03 -13.80 -8.23
CA GLN A 36 9.73 -12.74 -8.98
C GLN A 36 9.92 -11.47 -8.15
N TYR A 37 9.06 -11.24 -7.15
CA TYR A 37 9.16 -10.13 -6.23
C TYR A 37 10.13 -10.37 -5.06
N VAL A 38 10.37 -11.62 -4.66
CA VAL A 38 11.35 -11.96 -3.61
C VAL A 38 12.75 -11.46 -3.97
N GLY A 39 13.14 -11.55 -5.25
CA GLY A 39 14.41 -10.99 -5.73
C GLY A 39 14.51 -9.45 -5.60
N LYS A 40 13.37 -8.76 -5.50
CA LYS A 40 13.26 -7.31 -5.27
C LYS A 40 13.04 -6.93 -3.80
N MET A 41 13.08 -7.88 -2.85
CA MET A 41 12.91 -7.66 -1.39
C MET A 41 14.09 -6.93 -0.72
N ASP A 42 14.83 -6.13 -1.48
CA ASP A 42 15.77 -5.16 -0.95
C ASP A 42 15.06 -4.08 -0.11
N GLU A 43 13.77 -3.84 -0.35
CA GLU A 43 12.98 -2.87 0.45
C GLU A 43 12.92 -3.22 1.94
N VAL A 44 12.81 -4.51 2.30
CA VAL A 44 12.77 -4.94 3.71
C VAL A 44 14.13 -4.73 4.34
N ARG A 45 15.20 -5.22 3.69
CA ARG A 45 16.59 -5.05 4.15
C ARG A 45 16.91 -3.57 4.38
N LYS A 46 16.74 -2.75 3.33
CA LYS A 46 16.98 -1.31 3.39
C LYS A 46 16.16 -0.64 4.47
N HIS A 47 14.90 -1.04 4.66
CA HIS A 47 14.06 -0.45 5.72
C HIS A 47 14.61 -0.73 7.11
N MET A 48 15.07 -1.97 7.36
CA MET A 48 15.72 -2.33 8.62
C MET A 48 17.01 -1.55 8.83
N GLU A 49 17.87 -1.48 7.81
CA GLU A 49 19.15 -0.74 7.86
C GLU A 49 18.94 0.76 8.12
N MET A 50 18.00 1.41 7.42
CA MET A 50 17.78 2.86 7.53
C MET A 50 17.04 3.26 8.81
N HIS A 51 16.13 2.42 9.31
CA HIS A 51 15.17 2.85 10.32
C HIS A 51 15.23 2.09 11.65
N TRP A 52 15.78 0.87 11.68
CA TRP A 52 15.77 0.00 12.85
C TRP A 52 17.16 -0.20 13.45
N HIS A 53 18.18 -0.38 12.60
CA HIS A 53 19.53 -0.65 13.07
C HIS A 53 20.06 0.46 13.99
N GLY A 54 20.64 0.08 15.12
CA GLY A 54 21.24 1.02 16.09
C GLY A 54 20.24 1.81 16.94
N LYS A 55 18.94 1.51 16.89
CA LYS A 55 17.93 2.18 17.72
C LYS A 55 17.50 1.31 18.89
N ASN A 56 17.53 1.89 20.10
CA ASN A 56 17.08 1.23 21.32
C ASN A 56 15.54 1.24 21.45
N GLU A 57 14.88 2.24 20.87
CA GLU A 57 13.43 2.38 20.88
C GLU A 57 12.97 2.93 19.52
N LEU A 58 11.82 2.44 19.03
CA LEU A 58 11.24 2.87 17.77
C LEU A 58 9.73 2.70 17.74
N ASN A 59 9.06 3.61 17.03
CA ASN A 59 7.64 3.52 16.74
C ASN A 59 7.41 2.57 15.57
N VAL A 60 7.09 1.31 15.87
CA VAL A 60 6.94 0.23 14.87
C VAL A 60 5.83 0.58 13.86
N MET A 61 4.68 1.06 14.33
CA MET A 61 3.50 1.24 13.47
C MET A 61 3.73 2.21 12.28
N PRO A 62 4.26 3.44 12.47
CA PRO A 62 4.62 4.33 11.35
C PRO A 62 5.66 3.73 10.40
N LEU A 63 6.64 2.99 10.93
CA LEU A 63 7.67 2.36 10.13
C LEU A 63 7.10 1.22 9.26
N MET A 64 6.23 0.39 9.83
CA MET A 64 5.54 -0.66 9.08
C MET A 64 4.62 -0.09 8.00
N LYS A 65 3.88 1.00 8.27
CA LYS A 65 3.10 1.72 7.24
C LYS A 65 3.99 2.17 6.08
N THR A 66 5.16 2.74 6.40
CA THR A 66 6.14 3.18 5.41
C THR A 66 6.68 2.01 4.60
N LEU A 67 7.04 0.89 5.25
CA LEU A 67 7.52 -0.31 4.60
C LEU A 67 6.47 -0.91 3.65
N THR A 68 5.22 -1.06 4.10
CA THR A 68 4.13 -1.62 3.27
C THR A 68 3.85 -0.74 2.06
N PHE A 69 3.74 0.59 2.23
CA PHE A 69 3.58 1.51 1.11
C PHE A 69 4.72 1.37 0.10
N ASN A 70 5.95 1.27 0.62
CA ASN A 70 7.14 1.12 -0.17
C ASN A 70 7.15 -0.19 -0.96
N ILE A 71 6.80 -1.32 -0.35
CA ILE A 71 6.70 -2.62 -1.01
C ILE A 71 5.68 -2.56 -2.15
N ILE A 72 4.48 -2.01 -1.91
CA ILE A 72 3.43 -1.91 -2.93
C ILE A 72 3.87 -1.04 -4.11
N CYS A 73 4.50 0.11 -3.84
CA CYS A 73 5.06 0.97 -4.89
C CYS A 73 6.03 0.22 -5.80
N SER A 74 6.99 -0.50 -5.22
CA SER A 74 8.03 -1.19 -5.99
C SER A 74 7.48 -2.44 -6.72
N LEU A 75 6.63 -3.23 -6.07
CA LEU A 75 6.20 -4.52 -6.59
C LEU A 75 4.99 -4.46 -7.52
N ILE A 76 4.00 -3.63 -7.19
CA ILE A 76 2.72 -3.58 -7.90
C ILE A 76 2.72 -2.44 -8.92
N PHE A 77 3.23 -1.27 -8.54
CA PHE A 77 3.19 -0.08 -9.39
C PHE A 77 4.49 0.18 -10.15
N GLY A 78 5.59 -0.53 -9.85
CA GLY A 78 6.89 -0.32 -10.47
C GLY A 78 7.47 1.08 -10.20
N ILE A 79 7.10 1.71 -9.07
CA ILE A 79 7.52 3.05 -8.69
C ILE A 79 8.77 2.95 -7.81
N GLU A 80 9.89 3.37 -8.37
CA GLU A 80 11.18 3.41 -7.68
C GLU A 80 11.24 4.50 -6.59
N ARG A 81 12.29 4.45 -5.77
CA ARG A 81 12.53 5.46 -4.73
C ARG A 81 12.88 6.81 -5.35
N GLY A 82 12.47 7.88 -4.69
CA GLY A 82 12.75 9.25 -5.12
C GLY A 82 11.56 10.18 -4.88
N ALA A 83 11.71 11.43 -5.31
CA ALA A 83 10.76 12.51 -5.02
C ALA A 83 9.31 12.18 -5.40
N ARG A 84 9.09 11.46 -6.51
CA ARG A 84 7.75 11.04 -6.95
C ARG A 84 7.08 10.12 -5.92
N ARG A 85 7.81 9.15 -5.38
CA ARG A 85 7.29 8.20 -4.38
C ARG A 85 7.04 8.88 -3.05
N ASP A 86 7.91 9.80 -2.66
CA ASP A 86 7.74 10.57 -1.41
C ASP A 86 6.50 11.47 -1.48
N ALA A 87 6.27 12.14 -2.62
CA ALA A 87 5.05 12.90 -2.86
C ALA A 87 3.80 12.01 -2.82
N LEU A 88 3.85 10.84 -3.48
CA LEU A 88 2.75 9.88 -3.46
C LEU A 88 2.45 9.36 -2.05
N ARG A 89 3.47 9.18 -1.19
CA ARG A 89 3.27 8.74 0.20
C ARG A 89 2.41 9.73 0.97
N GLY A 90 2.70 11.02 0.85
CA GLY A 90 1.91 12.07 1.52
C GLY A 90 0.47 12.10 1.03
N LEU A 91 0.27 12.05 -0.29
CA LEU A 91 -1.07 12.00 -0.88
C LEU A 91 -1.85 10.74 -0.46
N PHE A 92 -1.18 9.58 -0.46
CA PHE A 92 -1.78 8.31 -0.05
C PHE A 92 -2.19 8.33 1.43
N GLN A 93 -1.35 8.89 2.30
CA GLN A 93 -1.68 9.03 3.71
C GLN A 93 -2.94 9.89 3.92
N ASN A 94 -3.00 11.08 3.29
CA ASN A 94 -4.19 11.94 3.36
C ASN A 94 -5.44 11.23 2.85
N MET A 95 -5.32 10.47 1.76
CA MET A 95 -6.42 9.69 1.19
C MET A 95 -6.92 8.62 2.17
N ILE A 96 -6.02 7.84 2.79
CA ILE A 96 -6.38 6.79 3.75
C ILE A 96 -6.99 7.37 5.03
N GLU A 97 -6.45 8.48 5.54
CA GLU A 97 -7.01 9.17 6.70
C GLU A 97 -8.44 9.65 6.42
N GLY A 98 -8.67 10.28 5.27
CA GLY A 98 -10.02 10.65 4.85
C GLY A 98 -10.96 9.45 4.67
N MET A 99 -10.45 8.35 4.12
CA MET A 99 -11.21 7.13 3.87
C MET A 99 -11.65 6.39 5.16
N LEU A 100 -10.79 6.40 6.18
CA LEU A 100 -11.03 5.73 7.47
C LEU A 100 -11.60 6.68 8.54
N SER A 101 -11.71 7.97 8.24
CA SER A 101 -12.32 8.94 9.13
C SER A 101 -13.80 8.61 9.37
N VAL A 102 -14.25 8.80 10.61
CA VAL A 102 -15.68 8.77 10.93
C VAL A 102 -16.21 10.18 10.68
N PRO A 103 -17.18 10.38 9.78
CA PRO A 103 -17.77 11.69 9.57
C PRO A 103 -18.65 12.04 10.77
N VAL A 104 -18.06 12.68 11.77
CA VAL A 104 -18.79 13.20 12.92
C VAL A 104 -19.07 14.69 12.69
N ASN A 105 -20.33 15.05 12.47
CA ASN A 105 -20.77 16.45 12.57
C ASN A 105 -21.24 16.68 14.01
N LEU A 106 -20.38 17.24 14.85
CA LEU A 106 -20.77 17.75 16.16
C LEU A 106 -21.35 19.17 16.01
N PRO A 107 -22.39 19.54 16.80
CA PRO A 107 -22.93 20.90 16.83
C PRO A 107 -21.94 21.93 17.36
#